data_AF-A0A975N6L1-F1
#
_entry.id   AF-A0A975N6L1-F1
#
_cell.length_a   1.000
_cell.length_b   1.000
_cell.length_c   1.000
_cell.angle_alpha   90.00
_cell.angle_beta   90.00
_cell.angle_gamma   90.00
#
_symmetry.space_group_name_H-M   'P 1'
#
loop_
_entity.id
_entity.type
_entity.pdbx_description
1 polymer ?
#
loop_
_entity_poly.entity_id
_entity_poly.type
_entity_poly.pdbx_seq_one_letter_code
_entity_poly.pdbx_strand_id
1 'polypeptide(L)'
;MTLSREAGRLDRDRFDDVLAFFTGLDLLTVVEAAEVLAMFDPGFPYARAMAAADSVHVHVKVADVDTLPHARIRAEGVAPVAETEGYVKYPFPGGINMIFSSIPISEDDMLPGAVAPPRAVLDHKGVDLRGETPDVREIFDGVPGAAAEHGWRHVPQGGDGDPVYCCHTEVSGKHWVFPGGNTAGQRRPIEFAYGGLVLHDAKMGCDLRPIDPADPRADEARAALSACAAGHTEAEPGGTSYYEPADLGKFAEVGEHATVHMQRFWAYYNGVFGEGALTAREKALIGLAVAHTHQCPYCIDSFTNSCVNHGVTADQVHEAIHASAALAAGVHLVHGVQTRKVLQRRNAL
;
A
#
# COMPACT_ATOMS: atom_id res chain seq x y z
N MET A 1 7.41 5.13 24.51
CA MET A 1 7.49 4.07 25.55
C MET A 1 7.99 2.82 24.84
N THR A 2 9.29 2.56 24.92
CA THR A 2 9.94 1.45 24.22
C THR A 2 9.51 0.15 24.90
N LEU A 3 8.67 -0.64 24.23
CA LEU A 3 8.30 -1.97 24.70
C LEU A 3 9.54 -2.87 24.60
N SER A 4 10.27 -3.00 25.71
CA SER A 4 11.17 -4.12 25.93
C SER A 4 10.33 -5.39 25.89
N ARG A 5 10.61 -6.30 24.95
CA ARG A 5 9.92 -7.59 24.84
C ARG A 5 10.94 -8.71 24.79
N GLU A 6 10.77 -9.68 25.68
CA GLU A 6 11.44 -10.98 25.62
C GLU A 6 11.19 -11.60 24.23
N ALA A 7 12.25 -12.10 23.59
CA ALA A 7 12.15 -12.92 22.40
C ALA A 7 11.30 -14.17 22.73
N GLY A 8 10.04 -14.18 22.27
CA GLY A 8 9.00 -15.11 22.70
C GLY A 8 8.46 -15.92 21.54
N ARG A 9 9.22 -16.95 21.16
CA ARG A 9 8.90 -18.14 20.35
C ARG A 9 7.45 -18.27 19.86
N LEU A 10 7.29 -18.44 18.55
CA LEU A 10 6.03 -18.83 17.91
C LEU A 10 5.37 -20.02 18.65
N ASP A 11 4.07 -19.90 18.93
CA ASP A 11 3.30 -20.91 19.68
C ASP A 11 2.42 -21.73 18.72
N ARG A 12 2.85 -22.97 18.42
CA ARG A 12 2.17 -23.86 17.48
C ARG A 12 0.73 -24.16 17.88
N ASP A 13 0.44 -24.32 19.17
CA ASP A 13 -0.92 -24.66 19.63
C ASP A 13 -1.85 -23.46 19.42
N ARG A 14 -1.34 -22.23 19.60
CA ARG A 14 -2.09 -21.01 19.25
C ARG A 14 -2.31 -20.86 17.75
N PHE A 15 -1.34 -21.24 16.92
CA PHE A 15 -1.57 -21.28 15.48
C PHE A 15 -2.68 -22.27 15.11
N ASP A 16 -2.70 -23.46 15.72
CA ASP A 16 -3.75 -24.46 15.49
C ASP A 16 -5.14 -23.92 15.86
N ASP A 17 -5.28 -23.33 17.05
CA ASP A 17 -6.52 -22.69 17.51
C ASP A 17 -7.03 -21.62 16.52
N VAL A 18 -6.14 -20.70 16.11
CA VAL A 18 -6.49 -19.57 15.23
C VAL A 18 -6.83 -20.07 13.83
N LEU A 19 -6.05 -20.99 13.27
CA LEU A 19 -6.31 -21.54 11.95
C LEU A 19 -7.59 -22.38 11.94
N ALA A 20 -7.90 -23.11 13.01
CA ALA A 20 -9.16 -23.82 13.17
C ALA A 20 -10.36 -22.86 13.23
N PHE A 21 -10.23 -21.73 13.94
CA PHE A 21 -11.24 -20.67 13.96
C PHE A 21 -11.52 -20.13 12.55
N PHE A 22 -10.49 -19.75 11.78
CA PHE A 22 -10.67 -19.25 10.41
C PHE A 22 -11.13 -20.32 9.41
N THR A 23 -10.81 -21.58 9.66
CA THR A 23 -11.38 -22.71 8.91
C THR A 23 -12.88 -22.84 9.17
N GLY A 24 -13.33 -22.67 10.42
CA GLY A 24 -14.76 -22.66 10.79
C GLY A 24 -15.54 -21.43 10.30
N LEU A 25 -14.86 -20.43 9.75
CA LEU A 25 -15.45 -19.27 9.07
C LEU A 25 -15.46 -19.41 7.55
N ASP A 26 -15.01 -20.55 7.00
CA ASP A 26 -14.81 -20.76 5.56
C ASP A 26 -13.82 -19.75 4.93
N LEU A 27 -12.93 -19.18 5.74
CA LEU A 27 -11.88 -18.25 5.31
C LEU A 27 -10.54 -18.97 5.01
N LEU A 28 -10.42 -20.22 5.44
CA LEU A 28 -9.34 -21.13 5.10
C LEU A 28 -9.91 -22.53 4.90
N THR A 29 -9.28 -23.34 4.04
CA THR A 29 -9.52 -24.78 4.01
C THR A 29 -8.64 -25.53 5.01
N VAL A 30 -9.06 -26.73 5.41
CA VAL A 30 -8.23 -27.62 6.26
C VAL A 30 -6.85 -27.90 5.65
N VAL A 31 -6.76 -27.96 4.32
CA VAL A 31 -5.50 -28.16 3.61
C VAL A 31 -4.59 -26.94 3.72
N GLU A 32 -5.15 -25.73 3.58
CA GLU A 32 -4.40 -24.47 3.72
C GLU A 32 -3.94 -24.22 5.17
N ALA A 33 -4.79 -24.53 6.15
CA ALA A 33 -4.42 -24.49 7.56
C ALA A 33 -3.27 -25.48 7.87
N ALA A 34 -3.37 -26.71 7.40
CA ALA A 34 -2.34 -27.73 7.59
C ALA A 34 -0.99 -27.33 6.95
N GLU A 35 -1.02 -26.63 5.82
CA GLU A 35 0.17 -26.11 5.15
C GLU A 35 0.91 -25.05 6.00
N VAL A 36 0.18 -24.20 6.73
CA VAL A 36 0.79 -23.24 7.67
C VAL A 36 1.40 -23.97 8.87
N LEU A 37 0.68 -24.94 9.44
CA LEU A 37 1.18 -25.73 10.58
C LEU A 37 2.40 -26.57 10.23
N ALA A 38 2.52 -27.04 8.99
CA ALA A 38 3.68 -27.80 8.52
C ALA A 38 4.99 -27.00 8.55
N MET A 39 4.94 -25.65 8.64
CA MET A 39 6.15 -24.83 8.83
C MET A 39 6.82 -25.07 10.20
N PHE A 40 6.07 -25.58 11.18
CA PHE A 40 6.61 -25.93 12.51
C PHE A 40 7.24 -27.32 12.55
N ASP A 41 7.12 -28.11 11.49
CA ASP A 41 7.66 -29.46 11.47
C ASP A 41 9.20 -29.42 11.52
N PRO A 42 9.86 -30.31 12.30
CA PRO A 42 11.33 -30.33 12.37
C PRO A 42 12.02 -30.55 11.03
N GLY A 43 11.33 -31.17 10.07
CA GLY A 43 11.81 -31.41 8.71
C GLY A 43 11.54 -30.26 7.74
N PHE A 44 10.94 -29.15 8.19
CA PHE A 44 10.70 -28.00 7.34
C PHE A 44 12.03 -27.36 6.92
N PRO A 45 12.28 -27.11 5.62
CA PRO A 45 13.55 -26.60 5.12
C PRO A 45 14.04 -25.30 5.79
N TYR A 46 13.10 -24.50 6.31
CA TYR A 46 13.37 -23.21 6.94
C TYR A 46 13.11 -23.22 8.45
N ALA A 47 13.28 -24.37 9.11
CA ALA A 47 13.11 -24.49 10.57
C ALA A 47 13.97 -23.48 11.37
N ARG A 48 15.19 -23.15 10.88
CA ARG A 48 16.03 -22.08 11.48
C ARG A 48 15.36 -20.71 11.41
N ALA A 49 14.74 -20.37 10.29
CA ALA A 49 14.01 -19.12 10.13
C ALA A 49 12.76 -19.08 11.03
N MET A 50 12.01 -20.17 11.09
CA MET A 50 10.86 -20.28 12.01
C MET A 50 11.25 -20.13 13.47
N ALA A 51 12.42 -20.66 13.87
CA ALA A 51 12.92 -20.51 15.23
C ALA A 51 13.36 -19.07 15.57
N ALA A 52 13.76 -18.30 14.57
CA ALA A 52 14.23 -16.92 14.71
C ALA A 52 13.14 -15.86 14.44
N ALA A 53 11.97 -16.27 13.95
CA ALA A 53 10.89 -15.38 13.55
C ALA A 53 10.20 -14.71 14.74
N ASP A 54 9.92 -13.42 14.57
CA ASP A 54 9.13 -12.62 15.51
C ASP A 54 7.63 -12.90 15.36
N SER A 55 7.20 -13.16 14.12
CA SER A 55 5.84 -13.58 13.80
C SER A 55 5.80 -14.36 12.49
N VAL A 56 4.65 -15.00 12.24
CA VAL A 56 4.26 -15.48 10.92
C VAL A 56 2.96 -14.80 10.55
N HIS A 57 2.88 -14.28 9.33
CA HIS A 57 1.64 -13.79 8.78
C HIS A 57 1.05 -14.77 7.77
N VAL A 58 -0.28 -14.88 7.78
CA VAL A 58 -1.07 -15.72 6.89
C VAL A 58 -1.96 -14.79 6.09
N HIS A 59 -1.65 -14.64 4.81
CA HIS A 59 -2.36 -13.71 3.93
C HIS A 59 -3.43 -14.45 3.12
N VAL A 60 -4.68 -14.13 3.37
CA VAL A 60 -5.84 -14.71 2.71
C VAL A 60 -6.46 -13.67 1.77
N LYS A 61 -6.60 -14.03 0.49
CA LYS A 61 -7.33 -13.20 -0.46
C LYS A 61 -8.82 -13.51 -0.37
N VAL A 62 -9.63 -12.47 -0.32
CA VAL A 62 -11.10 -12.54 -0.19
C VAL A 62 -11.78 -11.70 -1.27
N ALA A 63 -13.06 -11.97 -1.53
CA ALA A 63 -13.81 -11.19 -2.51
C ALA A 63 -14.01 -9.73 -2.06
N ASP A 64 -14.33 -9.54 -0.78
CA ASP A 64 -14.55 -8.22 -0.18
C ASP A 64 -14.22 -8.27 1.32
N VAL A 65 -13.28 -7.43 1.76
CA VAL A 65 -12.87 -7.35 3.17
C VAL A 65 -14.02 -6.86 4.06
N ASP A 66 -14.88 -5.96 3.60
CA ASP A 66 -15.95 -5.38 4.41
C ASP A 66 -17.04 -6.40 4.78
N THR A 67 -17.10 -7.51 4.03
CA THR A 67 -18.05 -8.61 4.26
C THR A 67 -17.56 -9.64 5.27
N LEU A 68 -16.32 -9.50 5.78
CA LEU A 68 -15.78 -10.42 6.77
C LEU A 68 -16.61 -10.38 8.06
N PRO A 69 -16.65 -11.49 8.83
CA PRO A 69 -17.33 -11.55 10.11
C PRO A 69 -16.53 -10.82 11.20
N HIS A 70 -16.24 -9.52 11.01
CA HIS A 70 -15.37 -8.71 11.87
C HIS A 70 -15.80 -8.74 13.33
N ALA A 71 -17.10 -8.76 13.61
CA ALA A 71 -17.61 -8.85 14.98
C ALA A 71 -17.20 -10.18 15.66
N ARG A 72 -17.21 -11.29 14.92
CA ARG A 72 -16.77 -12.60 15.44
C ARG A 72 -15.25 -12.63 15.62
N ILE A 73 -14.50 -12.06 14.68
CA ILE A 73 -13.02 -11.98 14.76
C ILE A 73 -12.60 -11.12 15.97
N ARG A 74 -13.23 -9.94 16.15
CA ARG A 74 -12.96 -9.05 17.29
C ARG A 74 -13.37 -9.68 18.63
N ALA A 75 -14.33 -10.61 18.64
CA ALA A 75 -14.74 -11.35 19.84
C ALA A 75 -13.65 -12.31 20.36
N GLU A 76 -12.67 -12.70 19.53
CA GLU A 76 -11.46 -13.41 19.97
C GLU A 76 -10.48 -12.50 20.73
N GLY A 77 -10.86 -11.25 21.02
CA GLY A 77 -10.08 -10.29 21.81
C GLY A 77 -9.00 -9.56 21.02
N VAL A 78 -9.08 -9.58 19.69
CA VAL A 78 -8.09 -8.98 18.79
C VAL A 78 -8.66 -7.74 18.08
N ALA A 79 -7.95 -6.62 18.18
CA ALA A 79 -8.23 -5.41 17.40
C ALA A 79 -7.35 -5.40 16.13
N PRO A 80 -7.86 -4.92 14.98
CA PRO A 80 -7.04 -4.76 13.80
C PRO A 80 -5.97 -3.69 14.04
N VAL A 81 -4.77 -3.89 13.48
CA VAL A 81 -3.64 -2.95 13.59
C VAL A 81 -3.30 -2.24 12.29
N ALA A 82 -3.95 -2.63 11.19
CA ALA A 82 -3.97 -1.93 9.93
C ALA A 82 -5.31 -2.25 9.27
N GLU A 83 -6.14 -1.23 9.04
CA GLU A 83 -7.48 -1.33 8.46
C GLU A 83 -7.60 -0.19 7.44
N THR A 84 -7.48 -0.54 6.16
CA THR A 84 -7.65 0.37 5.02
C THR A 84 -8.64 -0.25 4.04
N GLU A 85 -9.10 0.52 3.06
CA GLU A 85 -10.02 0.00 2.05
C GLU A 85 -9.47 -1.29 1.40
N GLY A 86 -10.24 -2.37 1.50
CA GLY A 86 -9.88 -3.68 0.94
C GLY A 86 -8.67 -4.37 1.56
N TYR A 87 -8.21 -3.98 2.76
CA TYR A 87 -7.12 -4.63 3.50
C TYR A 87 -7.32 -4.56 5.02
N VAL A 88 -7.12 -5.68 5.72
CA VAL A 88 -7.14 -5.71 7.20
C VAL A 88 -6.13 -6.71 7.77
N LYS A 89 -5.46 -6.35 8.87
CA LYS A 89 -4.54 -7.21 9.63
C LYS A 89 -4.98 -7.39 11.09
N TYR A 90 -5.12 -8.64 11.51
CA TYR A 90 -5.43 -9.07 12.88
C TYR A 90 -4.24 -9.79 13.52
N PRO A 91 -3.58 -9.18 14.54
CA PRO A 91 -2.50 -9.83 15.26
C PRO A 91 -3.03 -10.67 16.42
N PHE A 92 -2.87 -11.98 16.34
CA PHE A 92 -3.26 -12.90 17.41
C PHE A 92 -2.08 -13.20 18.34
N PRO A 93 -2.34 -13.56 19.61
CA PRO A 93 -1.33 -14.12 20.49
C PRO A 93 -0.63 -15.34 19.88
N GLY A 94 0.60 -15.62 20.33
CA GLY A 94 1.40 -16.74 19.82
C GLY A 94 2.22 -16.42 18.56
N GLY A 95 2.13 -15.19 18.04
CA GLY A 95 2.94 -14.73 16.91
C GLY A 95 2.32 -14.96 15.54
N ILE A 96 1.01 -15.25 15.46
CA ILE A 96 0.29 -15.36 14.18
C ILE A 96 -0.42 -14.05 13.83
N ASN A 97 -0.23 -13.58 12.61
CA ASN A 97 -0.94 -12.43 12.05
C ASN A 97 -1.84 -12.89 10.90
N MET A 98 -3.14 -12.65 10.99
CA MET A 98 -4.07 -12.95 9.90
C MET A 98 -4.30 -11.69 9.07
N ILE A 99 -3.99 -11.76 7.78
CA ILE A 99 -4.14 -10.66 6.84
C ILE A 99 -5.22 -11.05 5.82
N PHE A 100 -6.14 -10.13 5.55
CA PHE A 100 -7.17 -10.29 4.52
C PHE A 100 -7.10 -9.13 3.54
N SER A 101 -7.20 -9.43 2.24
CA SER A 101 -7.28 -8.38 1.22
C SER A 101 -8.23 -8.73 0.08
N SER A 102 -8.90 -7.71 -0.44
CA SER A 102 -9.67 -7.74 -1.70
C SER A 102 -9.02 -6.87 -2.80
N ILE A 103 -7.94 -6.17 -2.48
CA ILE A 103 -7.10 -5.42 -3.45
C ILE A 103 -6.06 -6.33 -4.15
N PRO A 104 -5.48 -5.88 -5.27
CA PRO A 104 -4.29 -6.51 -5.86
C PRO A 104 -3.12 -6.52 -4.87
N ILE A 105 -2.51 -7.69 -4.65
CA ILE A 105 -1.38 -7.91 -3.72
C ILE A 105 -0.26 -8.73 -4.37
N SER A 106 -0.48 -9.27 -5.56
CA SER A 106 0.47 -10.12 -6.29
C SER A 106 0.55 -9.75 -7.77
N GLU A 107 1.66 -10.09 -8.41
CA GLU A 107 1.81 -9.95 -9.87
C GLU A 107 0.73 -10.75 -10.62
N ASP A 108 0.25 -11.86 -10.05
CA ASP A 108 -0.83 -12.68 -10.59
C ASP A 108 -2.13 -11.89 -10.76
N ASP A 109 -2.34 -10.86 -9.93
CA ASP A 109 -3.53 -10.00 -9.97
C ASP A 109 -3.51 -9.01 -11.12
N MET A 110 -2.33 -8.76 -11.69
CA MET A 110 -2.14 -7.85 -12.81
C MET A 110 -2.38 -8.52 -14.16
N LEU A 111 -2.54 -9.83 -14.16
CA LEU A 111 -2.79 -10.61 -15.35
C LEU A 111 -4.13 -10.21 -16.01
N PRO A 112 -4.18 -10.03 -17.35
CA PRO A 112 -5.43 -9.75 -18.06
C PRO A 112 -6.49 -10.81 -17.74
N GLY A 113 -7.67 -10.35 -17.33
CA GLY A 113 -8.79 -11.21 -16.93
C GLY A 113 -8.64 -11.88 -15.57
N ALA A 114 -7.65 -11.49 -14.75
CA ALA A 114 -7.62 -11.85 -13.35
C ALA A 114 -8.91 -11.38 -12.67
N VAL A 115 -9.55 -12.29 -11.95
CA VAL A 115 -10.78 -12.03 -11.19
C VAL A 115 -10.54 -12.38 -9.75
N ALA A 116 -11.22 -11.67 -8.85
CA ALA A 116 -11.21 -12.00 -7.44
C ALA A 116 -11.60 -13.48 -7.26
N PRO A 117 -10.94 -14.20 -6.33
CA PRO A 117 -11.23 -15.60 -6.13
C PRO A 117 -12.69 -15.76 -5.66
N PRO A 118 -13.43 -16.77 -6.16
CA PRO A 118 -14.86 -16.95 -5.83
C PRO A 118 -15.08 -17.38 -4.37
N ARG A 119 -14.00 -17.71 -3.66
CA ARG A 119 -13.95 -18.03 -2.23
C ARG A 119 -12.69 -17.43 -1.63
N ALA A 120 -12.61 -17.39 -0.30
CA ALA A 120 -11.36 -17.09 0.37
C ALA A 120 -10.27 -18.11 0.00
N VAL A 121 -9.05 -17.63 -0.23
CA VAL A 121 -7.91 -18.43 -0.67
C VAL A 121 -6.66 -17.99 0.09
N LEU A 122 -5.91 -18.94 0.65
CA LEU A 122 -4.57 -18.65 1.17
C LEU A 122 -3.67 -18.22 0.00
N ASP A 123 -3.24 -16.97 0.00
CA ASP A 123 -2.36 -16.43 -1.02
C ASP A 123 -0.92 -16.86 -0.74
N HIS A 124 -0.39 -16.48 0.42
CA HIS A 124 0.94 -16.84 0.89
C HIS A 124 1.02 -16.87 2.42
N LYS A 125 2.16 -17.35 2.91
CA LYS A 125 2.54 -17.34 4.32
C LYS A 125 3.91 -16.67 4.46
N GLY A 126 4.06 -15.78 5.42
CA GLY A 126 5.30 -15.02 5.57
C GLY A 126 5.93 -15.17 6.93
N VAL A 127 7.24 -15.34 6.93
CA VAL A 127 8.11 -15.44 8.11
C VAL A 127 8.73 -14.08 8.36
N ASP A 128 8.32 -13.45 9.47
CA ASP A 128 8.72 -12.10 9.83
C ASP A 128 10.01 -12.13 10.68
N LEU A 129 11.15 -11.75 10.10
CA LEU A 129 12.47 -11.68 10.74
C LEU A 129 12.80 -10.21 11.05
N ARG A 130 12.31 -9.70 12.18
CA ARG A 130 12.39 -8.27 12.56
C ARG A 130 13.67 -7.92 13.32
N GLY A 131 14.29 -8.91 13.95
CA GLY A 131 15.57 -8.72 14.63
C GLY A 131 16.72 -8.44 13.66
N GLU A 132 17.32 -7.25 13.72
CA GLU A 132 18.50 -6.90 12.93
C GLU A 132 19.81 -7.33 13.62
N THR A 133 19.90 -8.60 13.98
CA THR A 133 21.10 -9.20 14.57
C THR A 133 21.90 -9.97 13.52
N PRO A 134 23.22 -10.17 13.71
CA PRO A 134 24.03 -10.95 12.77
C PRO A 134 23.49 -12.36 12.51
N ASP A 135 22.97 -13.03 13.55
CA ASP A 135 22.42 -14.39 13.44
C ASP A 135 21.14 -14.42 12.59
N VAL A 136 20.24 -13.45 12.77
CA VAL A 136 19.00 -13.36 11.99
C VAL A 136 19.32 -12.98 10.54
N ARG A 137 20.31 -12.10 10.34
CA ARG A 137 20.80 -11.75 9.01
C ARG A 137 21.39 -12.96 8.28
N GLU A 138 22.22 -13.77 8.94
CA GLU A 138 22.75 -15.02 8.39
C GLU A 138 21.63 -15.98 7.96
N ILE A 139 20.60 -16.11 8.81
CA ILE A 139 19.43 -16.94 8.51
C ILE A 139 18.68 -16.44 7.27
N PHE A 140 18.46 -15.13 7.16
CA PHE A 140 17.81 -14.51 6.02
C PHE A 140 18.62 -14.67 4.73
N ASP A 141 19.93 -14.37 4.76
CA ASP A 141 20.84 -14.51 3.62
C ASP A 141 20.98 -15.97 3.17
N GLY A 142 20.71 -16.93 4.06
CA GLY A 142 20.71 -18.36 3.75
C GLY A 142 19.47 -18.88 3.02
N VAL A 143 18.37 -18.10 2.95
CA VAL A 143 17.11 -18.52 2.33
C VAL A 143 17.26 -18.98 0.87
N PRO A 144 17.99 -18.26 -0.02
CA PRO A 144 18.18 -18.68 -1.41
C PRO A 144 18.92 -20.02 -1.51
N GLY A 145 19.92 -20.26 -0.65
CA GLY A 145 20.66 -21.51 -0.60
C GLY A 145 19.77 -22.69 -0.22
N ALA A 146 18.98 -22.55 0.83
CA ALA A 146 18.02 -23.57 1.26
C ALA A 146 16.94 -23.84 0.20
N ALA A 147 16.50 -22.81 -0.55
CA ALA A 147 15.57 -22.99 -1.68
C ALA A 147 16.19 -23.87 -2.77
N ALA A 148 17.43 -23.55 -3.16
CA ALA A 148 18.16 -24.28 -4.19
C ALA A 148 18.40 -25.75 -3.81
N GLU A 149 18.75 -26.04 -2.55
CA GLU A 149 18.94 -27.40 -2.03
C GLU A 149 17.68 -28.28 -2.18
N HIS A 150 16.50 -27.67 -2.08
CA HIS A 150 15.21 -28.36 -2.19
C HIS A 150 14.61 -28.29 -3.61
N GLY A 151 15.31 -27.68 -4.56
CA GLY A 151 14.81 -27.44 -5.92
C GLY A 151 13.61 -26.49 -5.97
N TRP A 152 13.47 -25.62 -4.96
CA TRP A 152 12.42 -24.60 -4.91
C TRP A 152 12.88 -23.35 -5.63
N ARG A 153 11.93 -22.65 -6.26
CA ARG A 153 12.24 -21.41 -6.98
C ARG A 153 12.29 -20.26 -6.00
N HIS A 154 13.12 -19.27 -6.28
CA HIS A 154 13.37 -18.13 -5.40
C HIS A 154 13.35 -16.82 -6.20
N VAL A 155 12.76 -15.77 -5.60
CA VAL A 155 12.76 -14.40 -6.13
C VAL A 155 13.11 -13.44 -4.98
N PRO A 156 14.21 -12.67 -5.07
CA PRO A 156 14.51 -11.61 -4.11
C PRO A 156 13.72 -10.33 -4.43
N GLN A 157 13.44 -9.53 -3.41
CA GLN A 157 13.01 -8.14 -3.52
C GLN A 157 13.78 -7.29 -2.50
N GLY A 158 14.23 -6.10 -2.91
CA GLY A 158 15.13 -5.25 -2.11
C GLY A 158 16.54 -5.84 -1.93
N GLY A 159 17.39 -5.11 -1.19
CA GLY A 159 18.81 -5.44 -0.97
C GLY A 159 19.75 -4.24 -1.16
N ASP A 160 20.98 -4.34 -0.68
CA ASP A 160 22.05 -3.33 -0.87
C ASP A 160 21.71 -1.86 -0.49
N GLY A 161 20.75 -1.67 0.42
CA GLY A 161 20.30 -0.36 0.87
C GLY A 161 18.94 0.07 0.31
N ASP A 162 18.37 -0.71 -0.60
CA ASP A 162 17.03 -0.50 -1.15
C ASP A 162 15.99 -1.29 -0.34
N PRO A 163 15.09 -0.61 0.41
CA PRO A 163 14.04 -1.26 1.17
C PRO A 163 12.89 -1.71 0.27
N VAL A 164 12.14 -2.70 0.73
CA VAL A 164 10.94 -3.23 0.07
C VAL A 164 9.71 -2.58 0.65
N TYR A 165 8.89 -1.98 -0.21
CA TYR A 165 7.59 -1.39 0.12
C TYR A 165 6.47 -2.29 -0.39
N CYS A 166 5.79 -2.98 0.51
CA CYS A 166 4.66 -3.84 0.17
C CYS A 166 3.40 -3.37 0.91
N CYS A 167 2.37 -3.00 0.17
CA CYS A 167 1.16 -2.39 0.73
C CYS A 167 1.54 -1.18 1.62
N HIS A 168 1.21 -1.18 2.92
CA HIS A 168 1.52 -0.09 3.85
C HIS A 168 2.80 -0.31 4.66
N THR A 169 3.64 -1.27 4.25
CA THR A 169 4.78 -1.72 5.05
C THR A 169 6.09 -1.57 4.31
N GLU A 170 7.13 -1.17 5.04
CA GLU A 170 8.50 -1.14 4.57
C GLU A 170 9.35 -2.10 5.41
N VAL A 171 10.19 -2.88 4.73
CA VAL A 171 11.14 -3.83 5.31
C VAL A 171 12.47 -3.75 4.56
N SER A 172 13.57 -4.15 5.18
CA SER A 172 14.92 -4.04 4.58
C SER A 172 15.17 -5.01 3.43
N GLY A 173 14.40 -6.09 3.32
CA GLY A 173 14.53 -7.05 2.24
C GLY A 173 13.48 -8.15 2.32
N LYS A 174 13.18 -8.75 1.16
CA LYS A 174 12.32 -9.93 1.08
C LYS A 174 12.93 -11.03 0.21
N HIS A 175 12.63 -12.26 0.60
CA HIS A 175 12.84 -13.43 -0.23
C HIS A 175 11.53 -14.19 -0.39
N TRP A 176 11.12 -14.40 -1.64
CA TRP A 176 9.99 -15.23 -1.98
C TRP A 176 10.46 -16.59 -2.43
N VAL A 177 9.86 -17.63 -1.86
CA VAL A 177 10.17 -19.01 -2.21
C VAL A 177 8.91 -19.71 -2.69
N PHE A 178 9.02 -20.43 -3.81
CA PHE A 178 7.92 -21.13 -4.46
C PHE A 178 8.22 -22.64 -4.45
N PRO A 179 7.58 -23.41 -3.55
CA PRO A 179 7.69 -24.86 -3.52
C PRO A 179 7.36 -25.50 -4.88
N GLY A 180 8.04 -26.59 -5.24
CA GLY A 180 7.73 -27.34 -6.46
C GLY A 180 6.41 -28.12 -6.34
N GLY A 181 5.74 -28.42 -7.46
CA GLY A 181 4.42 -29.08 -7.48
C GLY A 181 4.33 -30.46 -6.81
N ASN A 182 5.46 -31.12 -6.56
CA ASN A 182 5.53 -32.40 -5.84
C ASN A 182 5.82 -32.26 -4.33
N THR A 183 5.89 -31.04 -3.80
CA THR A 183 6.20 -30.80 -2.39
C THR A 183 4.98 -31.11 -1.54
N ALA A 184 5.05 -32.18 -0.75
CA ALA A 184 3.96 -32.57 0.14
C ALA A 184 3.72 -31.47 1.19
N GLY A 185 2.48 -30.96 1.26
CA GLY A 185 2.06 -29.99 2.27
C GLY A 185 2.54 -28.55 2.07
N GLN A 186 3.24 -28.22 0.98
CA GLN A 186 3.72 -26.87 0.68
C GLN A 186 3.40 -26.53 -0.77
N ARG A 187 2.34 -25.73 -1.00
CA ARG A 187 1.84 -25.35 -2.33
C ARG A 187 1.84 -23.84 -2.55
N ARG A 188 1.67 -23.07 -1.49
CA ARG A 188 1.63 -21.61 -1.52
C ARG A 188 3.03 -21.02 -1.34
N PRO A 189 3.30 -19.87 -1.99
CA PRO A 189 4.53 -19.13 -1.80
C PRO A 189 4.81 -18.85 -0.32
N ILE A 190 6.10 -18.77 0.02
CA ILE A 190 6.58 -18.42 1.34
C ILE A 190 7.35 -17.11 1.23
N GLU A 191 6.93 -16.10 1.98
CA GLU A 191 7.65 -14.84 2.14
C GLU A 191 8.62 -14.97 3.33
N PHE A 192 9.84 -14.46 3.18
CA PHE A 192 10.74 -14.16 4.29
C PHE A 192 10.99 -12.67 4.26
N ALA A 193 10.58 -11.94 5.31
CA ALA A 193 10.74 -10.49 5.39
C ALA A 193 11.74 -10.12 6.48
N TYR A 194 12.81 -9.42 6.11
CA TYR A 194 13.89 -9.01 7.01
C TYR A 194 13.85 -7.52 7.33
N GLY A 195 14.11 -7.18 8.58
CA GLY A 195 14.29 -5.82 9.07
C GLY A 195 13.10 -5.25 9.84
N GLY A 196 13.34 -4.14 10.53
CA GLY A 196 12.33 -3.40 11.27
C GLY A 196 11.13 -3.06 10.38
N LEU A 197 9.92 -3.27 10.91
CA LEU A 197 8.69 -2.94 10.19
C LEU A 197 8.39 -1.44 10.35
N VAL A 198 8.42 -0.70 9.25
CA VAL A 198 7.91 0.68 9.21
C VAL A 198 6.51 0.66 8.59
N LEU A 199 5.54 1.25 9.27
CA LEU A 199 4.16 1.40 8.78
C LEU A 199 4.01 2.80 8.19
N HIS A 200 3.45 2.88 6.99
CA HIS A 200 3.17 4.13 6.28
C HIS A 200 1.66 4.36 6.24
N ASP A 201 1.21 5.54 6.67
CA ASP A 201 -0.23 5.86 6.72
C ASP A 201 -0.84 6.13 5.33
N ALA A 202 -0.02 6.48 4.33
CA ALA A 202 -0.49 6.91 3.00
C ALA A 202 0.31 6.37 1.81
N LYS A 203 1.40 5.61 2.05
CA LYS A 203 2.24 5.07 0.98
C LYS A 203 1.85 3.62 0.72
N MET A 204 1.28 3.35 -0.45
CA MET A 204 1.05 1.99 -0.95
C MET A 204 2.26 1.59 -1.81
N GLY A 205 3.03 0.63 -1.34
CA GLY A 205 4.19 0.11 -2.03
C GLY A 205 3.85 -0.84 -3.18
N CYS A 206 4.63 -0.76 -4.25
CA CYS A 206 4.45 -1.52 -5.50
C CYS A 206 5.19 -2.86 -5.52
N ASP A 207 5.90 -3.24 -4.44
CA ASP A 207 6.55 -4.55 -4.32
C ASP A 207 5.51 -5.64 -3.99
N LEU A 208 4.62 -5.89 -4.96
CA LEU A 208 3.66 -6.97 -4.91
C LEU A 208 4.38 -8.31 -4.79
N ARG A 209 3.69 -9.31 -4.25
CA ARG A 209 4.19 -10.69 -4.28
C ARG A 209 4.50 -11.09 -5.73
N PRO A 210 5.71 -11.57 -6.04
CA PRO A 210 6.03 -12.07 -7.37
C PRO A 210 5.16 -13.26 -7.78
N ILE A 211 4.89 -13.39 -9.07
CA ILE A 211 4.33 -14.61 -9.66
C ILE A 211 5.35 -15.74 -9.57
N ASP A 212 4.88 -16.99 -9.45
CA ASP A 212 5.75 -18.15 -9.54
C ASP A 212 6.55 -18.09 -10.85
N PRO A 213 7.89 -18.09 -10.83
CA PRO A 213 8.70 -18.02 -12.05
C PRO A 213 8.48 -19.17 -13.04
N ALA A 214 7.83 -20.26 -12.64
CA ALA A 214 7.45 -21.35 -13.53
C ALA A 214 6.03 -21.22 -14.10
N ASP A 215 5.24 -20.22 -13.70
CA ASP A 215 3.95 -19.98 -14.33
C ASP A 215 4.17 -19.57 -15.80
N PRO A 216 3.48 -20.21 -16.77
CA PRO A 216 3.60 -19.87 -18.19
C PRO A 216 3.30 -18.40 -18.52
N ARG A 217 2.63 -17.69 -17.62
CA ARG A 217 2.23 -16.29 -17.75
C ARG A 217 3.09 -15.35 -16.90
N ALA A 218 4.19 -15.83 -16.31
CA ALA A 218 5.06 -15.00 -15.48
C ALA A 218 5.57 -13.74 -16.21
N ASP A 219 5.97 -13.89 -17.48
CA ASP A 219 6.41 -12.76 -18.30
C ASP A 219 5.25 -11.79 -18.62
N GLU A 220 4.03 -12.30 -18.80
CA GLU A 220 2.82 -11.48 -19.01
C GLU A 220 2.48 -10.69 -17.75
N ALA A 221 2.51 -11.33 -16.58
CA ALA A 221 2.24 -10.69 -15.29
C ALA A 221 3.23 -9.55 -15.01
N ARG A 222 4.52 -9.80 -15.22
CA ARG A 222 5.58 -8.79 -15.06
C ARG A 222 5.44 -7.64 -16.06
N ALA A 223 5.12 -7.95 -17.31
CA ALA A 223 4.86 -6.93 -18.32
C ALA A 223 3.61 -6.11 -18.00
N ALA A 224 2.56 -6.72 -17.47
CA ALA A 224 1.33 -6.04 -17.04
C ALA A 224 1.56 -5.15 -15.81
N LEU A 225 2.38 -5.60 -14.84
CA LEU A 225 2.83 -4.76 -13.73
C LEU A 225 3.65 -3.57 -14.25
N SER A 226 4.58 -3.80 -15.17
CA SER A 226 5.36 -2.74 -15.82
C SER A 226 4.50 -1.76 -16.63
N ALA A 227 3.40 -2.23 -17.24
CA ALA A 227 2.42 -1.39 -17.93
C ALA A 227 1.48 -0.64 -16.96
N CYS A 228 1.19 -1.21 -15.79
CA CYS A 228 0.45 -0.53 -14.72
C CYS A 228 1.33 0.54 -14.04
N ALA A 229 2.61 0.25 -13.84
CA ALA A 229 3.65 1.23 -13.49
C ALA A 229 3.94 2.23 -14.64
N ALA A 230 3.49 1.98 -15.87
CA ALA A 230 3.49 2.99 -16.94
C ALA A 230 2.26 3.92 -16.87
N GLY A 231 1.20 3.55 -16.14
CA GLY A 231 0.06 4.40 -15.78
C GLY A 231 0.19 5.08 -14.41
N HIS A 232 0.96 4.46 -13.52
CA HIS A 232 1.55 5.02 -12.31
C HIS A 232 3.04 5.16 -12.55
N THR A 233 3.47 6.11 -13.37
CA THR A 233 4.90 6.43 -13.48
C THR A 233 5.42 6.79 -12.09
N GLU A 234 5.99 5.80 -11.40
CA GLU A 234 7.13 6.04 -10.54
C GLU A 234 8.18 6.70 -11.43
N ALA A 235 8.64 7.85 -10.96
CA ALA A 235 9.75 8.56 -11.57
C ALA A 235 10.89 7.58 -11.82
N GLU A 236 11.40 7.57 -13.05
CA GLU A 236 12.68 6.94 -13.35
C GLU A 236 13.73 7.40 -12.30
N PRO A 237 14.64 6.52 -11.84
CA PRO A 237 15.82 6.97 -11.12
C PRO A 237 16.73 7.73 -12.10
N GLY A 238 16.40 9.00 -12.33
CA GLY A 238 17.05 9.87 -13.31
C GLY A 238 16.11 10.63 -14.26
N GLY A 239 14.79 10.44 -14.17
CA GLY A 239 13.80 11.21 -14.92
C GLY A 239 12.81 11.85 -13.98
N THR A 240 13.19 12.99 -13.39
CA THR A 240 12.30 13.74 -12.50
C THR A 240 11.05 14.15 -13.29
N SER A 241 9.86 13.78 -12.81
CA SER A 241 8.66 14.55 -13.14
C SER A 241 9.00 15.99 -12.76
N TYR A 242 8.75 16.95 -13.66
CA TYR A 242 9.03 18.36 -13.35
C TYR A 242 8.28 18.83 -12.08
N TYR A 243 7.20 18.13 -11.72
CA TYR A 243 6.48 18.31 -10.46
C TYR A 243 6.48 16.99 -9.66
N GLU A 244 7.26 16.92 -8.57
CA GLU A 244 7.27 15.80 -7.63
C GLU A 244 6.32 16.07 -6.44
N PRO A 245 5.43 15.13 -6.04
CA PRO A 245 4.54 15.33 -4.91
C PRO A 245 5.25 15.76 -3.60
N ALA A 246 6.47 15.24 -3.38
CA ALA A 246 7.29 15.57 -2.22
C ALA A 246 7.77 17.05 -2.19
N ASP A 247 7.84 17.73 -3.34
CA ASP A 247 8.30 19.12 -3.42
C ASP A 247 7.36 20.11 -2.71
N LEU A 248 6.09 19.76 -2.54
CA LEU A 248 5.16 20.58 -1.75
C LEU A 248 5.65 20.72 -0.30
N GLY A 249 6.25 19.68 0.28
CA GLY A 249 6.85 19.72 1.61
C GLY A 249 8.05 20.67 1.71
N LYS A 250 8.74 20.89 0.58
CA LYS A 250 9.91 21.77 0.46
C LYS A 250 9.52 23.24 0.24
N PHE A 251 8.23 23.59 0.17
CA PHE A 251 7.80 24.96 -0.11
C PHE A 251 8.37 26.01 0.89
N ALA A 252 8.62 25.60 2.14
CA ALA A 252 9.28 26.46 3.13
C ALA A 252 10.73 26.84 2.75
N GLU A 253 11.44 25.96 2.03
CA GLU A 253 12.83 26.15 1.57
C GLU A 253 12.95 27.28 0.54
N VAL A 254 11.87 27.61 -0.19
CA VAL A 254 11.80 28.79 -1.08
C VAL A 254 12.15 30.09 -0.31
N GLY A 255 11.99 30.10 1.02
CA GLY A 255 12.33 31.22 1.87
C GLY A 255 13.81 31.37 2.22
N GLU A 256 14.68 30.40 1.90
CA GLU A 256 16.10 30.40 2.29
C GLU A 256 16.85 31.64 1.79
N HIS A 257 16.56 32.07 0.57
CA HIS A 257 17.20 33.24 -0.04
C HIS A 257 16.39 34.55 0.14
N ALA A 258 15.23 34.49 0.80
CA ALA A 258 14.32 35.63 0.94
C ALA A 258 13.50 35.59 2.24
N THR A 259 14.15 35.32 3.37
CA THR A 259 13.49 35.01 4.66
C THR A 259 12.48 36.07 5.11
N VAL A 260 12.81 37.36 4.98
CA VAL A 260 11.90 38.46 5.37
C VAL A 260 10.63 38.46 4.52
N HIS A 261 10.74 38.16 3.22
CA HIS A 261 9.59 38.08 2.32
C HIS A 261 8.76 36.83 2.61
N MET A 262 9.41 35.69 2.87
CA MET A 262 8.72 34.44 3.23
C MET A 262 7.95 34.57 4.55
N GLN A 263 8.54 35.20 5.57
CA GLN A 263 7.83 35.47 6.83
C GLN A 263 6.59 36.35 6.64
N ARG A 264 6.68 37.39 5.80
CA ARG A 264 5.53 38.25 5.46
C ARG A 264 4.47 37.49 4.67
N PHE A 265 4.90 36.64 3.74
CA PHE A 265 4.01 35.76 3.00
C PHE A 265 3.25 34.83 3.95
N TRP A 266 3.93 34.12 4.87
CA TRP A 266 3.26 33.23 5.83
C TRP A 266 2.31 33.97 6.77
N ALA A 267 2.70 35.15 7.26
CA ALA A 267 1.82 35.98 8.08
C ALA A 267 0.53 36.36 7.34
N TYR A 268 0.64 36.75 6.07
CA TYR A 268 -0.51 37.02 5.20
C TYR A 268 -1.31 35.75 4.90
N TYR A 269 -0.66 34.69 4.43
CA TYR A 269 -1.28 33.43 4.02
C TYR A 269 -2.07 32.78 5.15
N ASN A 270 -1.44 32.61 6.32
CA ASN A 270 -2.10 32.04 7.50
C ASN A 270 -3.22 32.96 8.01
N GLY A 271 -3.05 34.28 7.92
CA GLY A 271 -4.10 35.24 8.25
C GLY A 271 -5.31 35.14 7.31
N VAL A 272 -5.08 34.95 6.01
CA VAL A 272 -6.15 34.78 5.00
C VAL A 272 -6.94 33.50 5.24
N PHE A 273 -6.27 32.39 5.54
CA PHE A 273 -6.91 31.08 5.71
C PHE A 273 -7.39 30.77 7.14
N GLY A 274 -7.06 31.60 8.12
CA GLY A 274 -7.64 31.53 9.47
C GLY A 274 -9.13 31.88 9.52
N GLU A 275 -9.80 31.61 10.64
CA GLU A 275 -11.22 31.94 10.86
C GLU A 275 -11.51 33.45 10.77
N GLY A 276 -12.69 33.82 10.26
CA GLY A 276 -13.11 35.21 10.13
C GLY A 276 -14.58 35.34 9.73
N ALA A 277 -14.90 36.29 8.83
CA ALA A 277 -16.25 36.41 8.28
C ALA A 277 -16.66 35.18 7.43
N LEU A 278 -15.67 34.47 6.89
CA LEU A 278 -15.81 33.14 6.32
C LEU A 278 -15.07 32.15 7.21
N THR A 279 -15.66 30.97 7.35
CA THR A 279 -15.08 29.84 8.07
C THR A 279 -13.87 29.25 7.34
N ALA A 280 -13.00 28.55 8.06
CA ALA A 280 -11.89 27.81 7.46
C ALA A 280 -12.39 26.79 6.42
N ARG A 281 -13.55 26.17 6.68
CA ARG A 281 -14.24 25.26 5.76
C ARG A 281 -14.63 25.93 4.44
N GLU A 282 -15.25 27.11 4.51
CA GLU A 282 -15.62 27.87 3.30
C GLU A 282 -14.39 28.33 2.53
N LYS A 283 -13.35 28.77 3.24
CA LYS A 283 -12.07 29.18 2.63
C LYS A 283 -11.33 28.01 1.97
N ALA A 284 -11.42 26.81 2.53
CA ALA A 284 -10.87 25.60 1.91
C ALA A 284 -11.55 25.28 0.57
N LEU A 285 -12.89 25.36 0.50
CA LEU A 285 -13.65 25.19 -0.73
C LEU A 285 -13.32 26.25 -1.79
N ILE A 286 -13.16 27.52 -1.37
CA ILE A 286 -12.70 28.60 -2.25
C ILE A 286 -11.30 28.29 -2.78
N GLY A 287 -10.37 27.88 -1.90
CA GLY A 287 -9.01 27.50 -2.27
C GLY A 287 -8.98 26.35 -3.27
N LEU A 288 -9.82 25.32 -3.07
CA LEU A 288 -9.95 24.19 -3.98
C LEU A 288 -10.45 24.64 -5.37
N ALA A 289 -11.51 25.45 -5.43
CA ALA A 289 -12.01 25.97 -6.69
C ALA A 289 -10.93 26.78 -7.45
N VAL A 290 -10.19 27.63 -6.74
CA VAL A 290 -9.07 28.39 -7.30
C VAL A 290 -7.97 27.45 -7.81
N ALA A 291 -7.60 26.42 -7.04
CA ALA A 291 -6.59 25.45 -7.41
C ALA A 291 -6.92 24.73 -8.73
N HIS A 292 -8.19 24.33 -8.92
CA HIS A 292 -8.66 23.74 -10.18
C HIS A 292 -8.61 24.72 -11.35
N THR A 293 -9.01 25.98 -11.17
CA THR A 293 -8.93 26.98 -12.26
C THR A 293 -7.50 27.30 -12.68
N HIS A 294 -6.53 27.21 -11.76
CA HIS A 294 -5.11 27.37 -12.05
C HIS A 294 -4.39 26.08 -12.45
N GLN A 295 -5.10 24.94 -12.40
CA GLN A 295 -4.55 23.61 -12.71
C GLN A 295 -3.24 23.31 -11.94
N CYS A 296 -3.15 23.77 -10.70
CA CYS A 296 -1.97 23.60 -9.86
C CYS A 296 -2.06 22.27 -9.10
N PRO A 297 -1.28 21.24 -9.43
CA PRO A 297 -1.40 19.92 -8.81
C PRO A 297 -1.14 19.96 -7.30
N TYR A 298 -0.12 20.69 -6.86
CA TYR A 298 0.17 20.87 -5.43
C TYR A 298 -0.96 21.57 -4.67
N CYS A 299 -1.58 22.56 -5.30
CA CYS A 299 -2.67 23.31 -4.70
C CYS A 299 -3.93 22.45 -4.62
N ILE A 300 -4.20 21.64 -5.64
CA ILE A 300 -5.34 20.71 -5.67
C ILE A 300 -5.20 19.71 -4.52
N ASP A 301 -4.02 19.10 -4.35
CA ASP A 301 -3.75 18.17 -3.26
C ASP A 301 -3.88 18.85 -1.88
N SER A 302 -3.21 19.99 -1.68
CA SER A 302 -3.26 20.77 -0.43
C SER A 302 -4.69 21.16 -0.03
N PHE A 303 -5.48 21.70 -0.95
CA PHE A 303 -6.85 22.14 -0.65
C PHE A 303 -7.87 21.01 -0.61
N THR A 304 -7.62 19.87 -1.28
CA THR A 304 -8.43 18.67 -1.10
C THR A 304 -8.29 18.14 0.33
N ASN A 305 -7.05 18.01 0.82
CA ASN A 305 -6.78 17.63 2.21
C ASN A 305 -7.34 18.64 3.21
N SER A 306 -7.22 19.95 2.94
CA SER A 306 -7.82 21.00 3.77
C SER A 306 -9.36 20.88 3.84
N CYS A 307 -10.01 20.57 2.71
CA CYS A 307 -11.46 20.33 2.68
C CYS A 307 -11.85 19.12 3.55
N VAL A 308 -11.15 17.99 3.42
CA VAL A 308 -11.39 16.79 4.23
C VAL A 308 -11.20 17.09 5.73
N ASN A 309 -10.09 17.76 6.09
CA ASN A 309 -9.79 18.12 7.48
C ASN A 309 -10.83 19.07 8.11
N HIS A 310 -11.54 19.85 7.30
CA HIS A 310 -12.62 20.74 7.75
C HIS A 310 -14.02 20.14 7.56
N GLY A 311 -14.14 18.82 7.35
CA GLY A 311 -15.42 18.11 7.29
C GLY A 311 -16.25 18.45 6.05
N VAL A 312 -15.62 18.85 4.95
CA VAL A 312 -16.29 18.96 3.64
C VAL A 312 -16.53 17.55 3.10
N THR A 313 -17.77 17.28 2.69
CA THR A 313 -18.15 15.98 2.12
C THR A 313 -17.67 15.83 0.68
N ALA A 314 -17.59 14.59 0.19
CA ALA A 314 -17.24 14.31 -1.20
C ALA A 314 -18.19 15.04 -2.18
N ASP A 315 -19.50 15.05 -1.91
CA ASP A 315 -20.47 15.74 -2.76
C ASP A 315 -20.17 17.24 -2.88
N GLN A 316 -19.81 17.88 -1.76
CA GLN A 316 -19.47 19.31 -1.73
C GLN A 316 -18.15 19.63 -2.44
N VAL A 317 -17.16 18.74 -2.34
CA VAL A 317 -15.91 18.82 -3.11
C VAL A 317 -16.22 18.79 -4.61
N HIS A 318 -17.02 17.83 -5.06
CA HIS A 318 -17.38 17.69 -6.46
C HIS A 318 -18.23 18.86 -6.97
N GLU A 319 -19.16 19.37 -6.16
CA GLU A 319 -19.94 20.56 -6.50
C GLU A 319 -19.04 21.80 -6.71
N ALA A 320 -18.04 22.00 -5.84
CA ALA A 320 -17.07 23.08 -5.99
C ALA A 320 -16.21 22.93 -7.26
N ILE A 321 -15.81 21.70 -7.61
CA ILE A 321 -15.11 21.40 -8.86
C ILE A 321 -15.99 21.75 -10.06
N HIS A 322 -17.24 21.31 -10.09
CA HIS A 322 -18.18 21.65 -11.17
C HIS A 322 -18.44 23.16 -11.28
N ALA A 323 -18.57 23.87 -10.16
CA ALA A 323 -18.72 25.32 -10.13
C ALA A 323 -17.49 26.03 -10.74
N SER A 324 -16.28 25.58 -10.38
CA SER A 324 -15.03 26.11 -10.94
C SER A 324 -14.92 25.86 -12.46
N ALA A 325 -15.28 24.67 -12.93
CA ALA A 325 -15.27 24.29 -14.33
C ALA A 325 -16.26 25.12 -15.16
N ALA A 326 -17.48 25.33 -14.65
CA ALA A 326 -18.50 26.15 -15.30
C ALA A 326 -18.03 27.61 -15.46
N LEU A 327 -17.41 28.19 -14.44
CA LEU A 327 -16.85 29.54 -14.51
C LEU A 327 -15.71 29.61 -15.53
N ALA A 328 -14.76 28.67 -15.51
CA ALA A 328 -13.66 28.62 -16.47
C ALA A 328 -14.17 28.54 -17.92
N ALA A 329 -15.17 27.69 -18.19
CA ALA A 329 -15.81 27.61 -19.50
C ALA A 329 -16.46 28.96 -19.90
N GLY A 330 -17.17 29.61 -18.97
CA GLY A 330 -17.77 30.92 -19.21
C GLY A 330 -16.74 32.00 -19.55
N VAL A 331 -15.60 32.03 -18.85
CA VAL A 331 -14.47 32.94 -19.12
C VAL A 331 -13.94 32.72 -20.55
N HIS A 332 -13.73 31.48 -20.98
CA HIS A 332 -13.31 31.20 -22.34
C HIS A 332 -14.31 31.70 -23.39
N LEU A 333 -15.60 31.43 -23.18
CA LEU A 333 -16.65 31.80 -24.13
C LEU A 333 -16.82 33.32 -24.26
N VAL A 334 -16.76 34.07 -23.15
CA VAL A 334 -16.92 35.54 -23.20
C VAL A 334 -15.77 36.21 -23.96
N HIS A 335 -14.56 35.66 -23.92
CA HIS A 335 -13.44 36.15 -24.76
C HIS A 335 -13.69 35.96 -26.26
N GLY A 336 -14.55 35.01 -26.65
CA GLY A 336 -15.03 34.84 -28.02
C GLY A 336 -15.76 36.07 -28.59
N VAL A 337 -16.24 36.98 -27.74
CA VAL A 337 -16.79 38.28 -28.20
C VAL A 337 -15.75 39.07 -28.99
N GLN A 338 -14.47 39.00 -28.62
CA GLN A 338 -13.41 39.68 -29.38
C GLN A 338 -13.19 39.04 -30.74
N THR A 339 -13.22 37.71 -30.81
CA THR A 339 -13.19 36.96 -32.08
C THR A 339 -14.36 37.36 -32.98
N ARG A 340 -15.57 37.46 -32.43
CA ARG A 340 -16.76 37.92 -33.17
C ARG A 340 -16.56 39.32 -33.76
N LYS A 341 -15.99 40.26 -33.00
CA LYS A 341 -15.65 41.61 -33.49
C LYS A 341 -14.65 41.58 -34.65
N VAL A 342 -13.67 40.67 -34.63
CA VAL A 342 -12.71 40.50 -35.72
C VAL A 342 -13.40 39.92 -36.96
N LEU A 343 -14.22 38.89 -36.80
CA LEU A 343 -14.94 38.25 -37.90
C LEU A 343 -15.90 39.22 -38.60
N GLN A 344 -16.65 40.02 -37.83
CA GLN A 344 -17.49 41.10 -38.37
C GLN A 344 -16.67 42.11 -39.19
N ARG A 345 -15.52 42.57 -38.69
CA ARG A 345 -14.62 43.48 -39.44
C ARG A 345 -14.08 42.86 -40.73
N ARG A 346 -14.04 41.53 -40.83
CA ARG A 346 -13.57 40.78 -41.99
C ARG A 346 -14.71 40.30 -42.91
N ASN A 347 -15.95 40.71 -42.67
CA ASN A 347 -17.14 40.25 -43.41
C ASN A 347 -17.27 38.70 -43.45
N ALA A 348 -16.83 38.04 -42.38
CA ALA A 348 -16.90 36.58 -42.22
C ALA A 348 -18.04 36.16 -41.28
N LEU A 349 -18.99 37.06 -41.01
CA LEU A 349 -20.19 36.89 -40.20
C LEU A 349 -21.37 37.64 -40.81
#